data_AF-A0A1E4ZNM1-F1
#
_entry.id   AF-A0A1E4ZNM1-F1
#
_cell.length_a   1.000
_cell.length_b   1.000
_cell.length_c   1.000
_cell.angle_alpha   90.00
_cell.angle_beta   90.00
_cell.angle_gamma   90.00
#
_symmetry.space_group_name_H-M   'P 1'
#
loop_
_entity.id
_entity.type
_entity.pdbx_description
1 polymer ?
#
loop_
_entity_poly.entity_id
_entity_poly.type
_entity_poly.pdbx_seq_one_letter_code
_entity_poly.pdbx_strand_id
1 'polypeptide(L)'
;MIIAIVALLVTTMGAYGDEIESRIWDIAKVEYPNDKNMQEYIFKQQFSAYKYLQTVVDSNVKKIAIYEYPNDFSMQKYVYDQQLAAKRYMAFVEDEEVKAISLREYPNDFSMQKYTYDQQFAAKEFMKSVENQAVKTQAVREYPNDYSMQKYTYERQVF
;
A
#
# COMPACT_ATOMS: atom_id res chain seq x y z
N MET A 1 35.40 -49.26 -3.35
CA MET A 1 33.97 -49.52 -3.55
C MET A 1 33.24 -48.22 -3.26
N ILE A 2 32.77 -47.54 -4.30
CA ILE A 2 32.01 -46.29 -4.25
C ILE A 2 30.55 -46.66 -3.91
N ILE A 3 29.84 -45.86 -3.09
CA ILE A 3 28.44 -45.39 -3.29
C ILE A 3 27.83 -44.86 -1.96
N ALA A 4 27.15 -43.70 -2.10
CA ALA A 4 26.11 -43.10 -1.26
C ALA A 4 26.57 -42.51 0.09
N ILE A 5 26.13 -41.32 0.53
CA ILE A 5 24.80 -40.72 0.41
C ILE A 5 24.95 -39.20 0.21
N VAL A 6 24.49 -38.72 -0.94
CA VAL A 6 24.07 -37.33 -1.15
C VAL A 6 22.59 -37.42 -1.51
N ALA A 7 21.71 -36.99 -0.61
CA ALA A 7 20.36 -36.46 -0.90
C ALA A 7 19.50 -36.52 0.37
N LEU A 8 19.44 -35.42 1.13
CA LEU A 8 18.25 -35.13 1.94
C LEU A 8 18.24 -33.64 2.30
N LEU A 9 17.80 -32.78 1.37
CA LEU A 9 17.43 -31.39 1.66
C LEU A 9 16.70 -30.75 0.46
N VAL A 10 15.67 -31.40 -0.08
CA VAL A 10 14.74 -30.79 -1.07
C VAL A 10 13.30 -31.30 -0.90
N THR A 11 12.77 -31.35 0.32
CA THR A 11 11.36 -31.77 0.56
C THR A 11 10.49 -30.71 1.23
N THR A 12 11.05 -29.59 1.70
CA THR A 12 10.25 -28.59 2.42
C THR A 12 9.40 -27.73 1.49
N MET A 13 9.81 -27.47 0.24
CA MET A 13 9.05 -26.60 -0.68
C MET A 13 7.74 -27.23 -1.20
N GLY A 14 7.65 -28.56 -1.28
CA GLY A 14 6.43 -29.25 -1.75
C GLY A 14 5.28 -29.18 -0.73
N ALA A 15 5.58 -29.43 0.54
CA ALA A 15 4.57 -29.50 1.61
C ALA A 15 3.85 -28.15 1.86
N TYR A 16 4.56 -27.02 1.74
CA TYR A 16 3.95 -25.69 1.89
C TYR A 16 3.06 -25.31 0.69
N GLY A 17 3.35 -25.84 -0.51
CA GLY A 17 2.51 -25.62 -1.70
C GLY A 17 1.13 -26.26 -1.53
N ASP A 18 1.11 -27.49 -1.04
CA ASP A 18 -0.12 -28.26 -0.82
C ASP A 18 -1.01 -27.63 0.27
N GLU A 19 -0.42 -27.07 1.32
CA GLU A 19 -1.15 -26.38 2.40
C GLU A 19 -1.86 -25.10 1.91
N ILE A 20 -1.14 -24.26 1.15
CA ILE A 20 -1.71 -23.02 0.62
C ILE A 20 -2.82 -23.30 -0.39
N GLU A 21 -2.63 -24.29 -1.26
CA GLU A 21 -3.64 -24.70 -2.23
C GLU A 21 -4.92 -25.16 -1.53
N SER A 22 -4.80 -25.99 -0.49
CA SER A 22 -5.93 -26.42 0.34
C SER A 22 -6.65 -25.22 0.97
N ARG A 23 -5.90 -24.28 1.54
CA ARG A 23 -6.48 -23.09 2.18
C ARG A 23 -7.27 -22.22 1.21
N ILE A 24 -6.77 -22.05 -0.02
CA ILE A 24 -7.48 -21.29 -1.07
C ILE A 24 -8.76 -22.02 -1.50
N TRP A 25 -8.72 -23.35 -1.61
CA TRP A 25 -9.93 -24.14 -1.86
C TRP A 25 -10.96 -24.00 -0.74
N ASP A 26 -10.53 -23.94 0.52
CA ASP A 26 -11.43 -23.76 1.65
C ASP A 26 -12.13 -22.40 1.60
N ILE A 27 -11.39 -21.32 1.27
CA ILE A 27 -11.98 -19.98 1.04
C ILE A 27 -13.05 -20.04 -0.05
N ALA A 28 -12.73 -20.64 -1.20
CA ALA A 28 -13.64 -20.75 -2.33
C ALA A 28 -14.93 -21.51 -1.98
N LYS A 29 -14.82 -22.61 -1.23
CA LYS A 29 -15.97 -23.41 -0.77
C LYS A 29 -16.79 -22.69 0.30
N VAL A 30 -16.16 -21.88 1.16
CA VAL A 30 -16.88 -21.08 2.16
C VAL A 30 -17.67 -19.96 1.50
N GLU A 31 -17.07 -19.24 0.55
CA GLU A 31 -17.75 -18.14 -0.16
C GLU A 31 -18.87 -18.64 -1.08
N TYR A 32 -18.65 -19.79 -1.75
CA TYR A 32 -19.59 -20.34 -2.73
C TYR A 32 -19.87 -21.84 -2.51
N PRO A 33 -20.58 -22.26 -1.44
CA PRO A 33 -20.69 -23.67 -1.05
C PRO A 33 -21.24 -24.63 -2.12
N ASN A 34 -22.16 -24.14 -2.96
CA ASN A 34 -22.88 -24.97 -3.94
C ASN A 34 -22.60 -24.57 -5.39
N ASP A 35 -21.71 -23.60 -5.64
CA ASP A 35 -21.40 -23.11 -6.99
C ASP A 35 -19.96 -23.47 -7.36
N LYS A 36 -19.79 -24.61 -8.02
CA LYS A 36 -18.47 -25.12 -8.43
C LYS A 36 -17.75 -24.18 -9.40
N ASN A 37 -18.48 -23.48 -10.26
CA ASN A 37 -17.88 -22.56 -11.22
C ASN A 37 -17.30 -21.35 -10.49
N MET A 38 -18.04 -20.82 -9.52
CA MET A 38 -17.53 -19.74 -8.68
C MET A 38 -16.40 -20.20 -7.77
N GLN A 39 -16.45 -21.41 -7.22
CA GLN A 39 -15.33 -21.97 -6.46
C GLN A 39 -14.04 -22.01 -7.29
N GLU A 40 -14.10 -22.54 -8.52
CA GLU A 40 -12.95 -22.55 -9.43
C GLU A 40 -12.46 -21.15 -9.79
N TYR A 41 -13.38 -20.20 -9.99
CA TYR A 41 -13.04 -18.81 -10.30
C TYR A 41 -12.26 -18.17 -9.15
N ILE A 42 -12.77 -18.27 -7.92
CA ILE A 42 -12.11 -17.75 -6.71
C ILE A 42 -10.76 -18.42 -6.51
N PHE A 43 -10.69 -19.75 -6.67
CA PHE A 43 -9.43 -20.48 -6.57
C PHE A 43 -8.39 -19.95 -7.57
N LYS A 44 -8.74 -19.84 -8.84
CA LYS A 44 -7.84 -19.34 -9.90
C LYS A 44 -7.36 -17.92 -9.60
N GLN A 45 -8.27 -17.06 -9.13
CA GLN A 45 -7.95 -15.67 -8.78
C GLN A 45 -6.95 -15.60 -7.61
N GLN A 46 -7.29 -16.24 -6.49
CA GLN A 46 -6.49 -16.25 -5.26
C GLN A 46 -5.13 -16.93 -5.47
N PHE A 47 -5.08 -18.06 -6.19
CA PHE A 47 -3.84 -18.79 -6.45
C PHE A 47 -2.90 -18.03 -7.40
N SER A 48 -3.45 -17.34 -8.41
CA SER A 48 -2.67 -16.45 -9.27
C SER A 48 -2.06 -15.29 -8.47
N ALA A 49 -2.85 -14.67 -7.58
CA ALA A 49 -2.37 -13.60 -6.72
C ALA A 49 -1.29 -14.09 -5.73
N TYR A 50 -1.46 -15.28 -5.14
CA TYR A 50 -0.44 -15.92 -4.31
C TYR A 50 0.87 -16.13 -5.08
N LYS A 51 0.81 -16.70 -6.30
CA LYS A 51 2.00 -16.90 -7.14
C LYS A 51 2.70 -15.59 -7.45
N TYR A 52 1.96 -14.54 -7.78
CA TYR A 52 2.52 -13.20 -7.96
C TYR A 52 3.25 -12.73 -6.70
N LEU A 53 2.62 -12.84 -5.53
CA LEU A 53 3.23 -12.43 -4.26
C LEU A 53 4.49 -13.24 -3.90
N GLN A 54 4.72 -14.41 -4.50
CA GLN A 54 6.00 -15.14 -4.34
C GLN A 54 7.14 -14.55 -5.17
N THR A 55 6.85 -13.80 -6.24
CA THR A 55 7.89 -13.24 -7.13
C THR A 55 8.28 -11.81 -6.76
N VAL A 56 7.52 -11.15 -5.89
CA VAL A 56 7.77 -9.75 -5.55
C VAL A 56 8.99 -9.57 -4.64
N VAL A 57 9.73 -8.47 -4.84
CA VAL A 57 11.02 -8.22 -4.19
C VAL A 57 10.90 -7.34 -2.94
N ASP A 58 9.94 -6.40 -2.89
CA ASP A 58 9.86 -5.44 -1.78
C ASP A 58 9.20 -6.07 -0.56
N SER A 59 10.01 -6.64 0.33
CA SER A 59 9.53 -7.35 1.52
C SER A 59 8.77 -6.45 2.49
N ASN A 60 9.08 -5.14 2.53
CA ASN A 60 8.40 -4.22 3.45
C ASN A 60 6.98 -3.94 2.96
N VAL A 61 6.83 -3.68 1.65
CA VAL A 61 5.51 -3.52 1.03
C VAL A 61 4.70 -4.82 1.11
N LYS A 62 5.34 -5.98 0.88
CA LYS A 62 4.69 -7.30 1.04
C LYS A 62 4.18 -7.54 2.45
N LYS A 63 4.91 -7.11 3.48
CA LYS A 63 4.47 -7.23 4.88
C LYS A 63 3.21 -6.40 5.18
N ILE A 64 3.12 -5.17 4.65
CA ILE A 64 1.93 -4.32 4.80
C ILE A 64 0.71 -5.04 4.21
N ALA A 65 0.82 -5.53 2.98
CA ALA A 65 -0.24 -6.27 2.31
C ALA A 65 -0.71 -7.51 3.10
N ILE A 66 0.23 -8.33 3.59
CA ILE A 66 -0.09 -9.52 4.40
C ILE A 66 -0.75 -9.14 5.72
N TYR A 67 -0.30 -8.06 6.36
CA TYR A 67 -0.85 -7.59 7.62
C TYR A 67 -2.30 -7.10 7.46
N GLU A 68 -2.59 -6.34 6.41
CA GLU A 68 -3.94 -5.82 6.16
C GLU A 68 -4.93 -6.92 5.75
N TYR A 69 -4.48 -7.88 4.94
CA TYR A 69 -5.34 -8.93 4.37
C TYR A 69 -4.75 -10.33 4.52
N PRO A 70 -4.62 -10.88 5.75
CA PRO A 70 -3.85 -12.11 6.00
C PRO A 70 -4.33 -13.35 5.24
N ASN A 71 -5.62 -13.41 4.90
CA ASN A 71 -6.24 -14.57 4.26
C ASN A 71 -6.77 -14.30 2.84
N ASP A 72 -6.57 -13.10 2.29
CA ASP A 72 -7.05 -12.74 0.96
C ASP A 72 -5.86 -12.34 0.07
N PHE A 73 -5.37 -13.28 -0.73
CA PHE A 73 -4.21 -13.06 -1.59
C PHE A 73 -4.50 -12.07 -2.72
N SER A 74 -5.73 -12.05 -3.24
CA SER A 74 -6.16 -11.05 -4.22
C SER A 74 -6.05 -9.65 -3.65
N MET A 75 -6.52 -9.43 -2.42
CA MET A 75 -6.40 -8.13 -1.75
C MET A 75 -4.96 -7.83 -1.32
N GLN A 76 -4.18 -8.82 -0.89
CA GLN A 76 -2.73 -8.64 -0.64
C GLN A 76 -2.03 -8.15 -1.91
N LYS A 77 -2.30 -8.75 -3.07
CA LYS A 77 -1.73 -8.31 -4.34
C LYS A 77 -2.12 -6.86 -4.65
N TYR A 78 -3.40 -6.52 -4.47
CA TYR A 78 -3.88 -5.15 -4.68
C TYR A 78 -3.15 -4.13 -3.79
N VAL A 79 -3.07 -4.39 -2.48
CA VAL A 79 -2.37 -3.52 -1.53
C VAL A 79 -0.89 -3.44 -1.85
N TYR A 80 -0.24 -4.56 -2.18
CA TYR A 80 1.17 -4.57 -2.58
C TYR A 80 1.42 -3.64 -3.78
N ASP A 81 0.59 -3.74 -4.82
CA ASP A 81 0.74 -2.94 -6.02
C ASP A 81 0.52 -1.43 -5.74
N GLN A 82 -0.49 -1.10 -4.93
CA GLN A 82 -0.79 0.27 -4.50
C GLN A 82 0.36 0.87 -3.67
N GLN A 83 0.79 0.16 -2.64
CA GLN A 83 1.86 0.60 -1.74
C GLN A 83 3.20 0.73 -2.49
N LEU A 84 3.50 -0.19 -3.43
CA LEU A 84 4.70 -0.12 -4.26
C LEU A 84 4.68 1.08 -5.21
N ALA A 85 3.54 1.35 -5.85
CA ALA A 85 3.37 2.50 -6.71
C ALA A 85 3.53 3.81 -5.93
N ALA A 86 2.92 3.91 -4.75
CA ALA A 86 3.02 5.08 -3.88
C ALA A 86 4.45 5.28 -3.35
N LYS A 87 5.14 4.20 -2.96
CA LYS A 87 6.55 4.25 -2.55
C LYS A 87 7.45 4.77 -3.66
N ARG A 88 7.24 4.28 -4.90
CA ARG A 88 7.98 4.76 -6.08
C ARG A 88 7.70 6.24 -6.32
N TYR A 89 6.43 6.66 -6.26
CA TYR A 89 6.06 8.06 -6.38
C TYR A 89 6.80 8.95 -5.37
N MET A 90 6.75 8.59 -4.08
CA MET A 90 7.42 9.30 -3.00
C MET A 90 8.95 9.37 -3.14
N ALA A 91 9.57 8.49 -3.93
CA ALA A 91 10.99 8.55 -4.21
C ALA A 91 11.37 9.68 -5.20
N PHE A 92 10.42 10.17 -6.01
CA PHE A 92 10.66 11.16 -7.07
C PHE A 92 10.04 12.53 -6.82
N VAL A 93 9.30 12.72 -5.72
CA VAL A 93 8.72 14.02 -5.38
C VAL A 93 9.82 15.05 -5.03
N GLU A 94 9.62 16.30 -5.44
CA GLU A 94 10.63 17.36 -5.36
C GLU A 94 10.52 18.24 -4.09
N ASP A 95 9.31 18.47 -3.57
CA ASP A 95 9.12 19.35 -2.41
C ASP A 95 9.47 18.59 -1.11
N GLU A 96 10.74 18.65 -0.73
CA GLU A 96 11.29 17.94 0.44
C GLU A 96 10.62 18.35 1.76
N GLU A 97 10.11 19.58 1.87
CA GLU A 97 9.38 20.04 3.05
C GLU A 97 8.01 19.32 3.17
N VAL A 98 7.24 19.30 2.08
CA VAL A 98 5.96 18.59 2.04
C VAL A 98 6.15 17.08 2.20
N LYS A 99 7.21 16.53 1.58
CA LYS A 99 7.61 15.14 1.75
C LYS A 99 7.94 14.81 3.20
N ALA A 100 8.63 15.69 3.92
CA ALA A 100 8.93 15.49 5.33
C ALA A 100 7.66 15.47 6.20
N ILE A 101 6.64 16.27 5.87
CA ILE A 101 5.33 16.23 6.56
C ILE A 101 4.70 14.85 6.39
N SER A 102 4.61 14.34 5.16
CA SER A 102 3.94 13.06 4.89
C SER A 102 4.68 11.86 5.47
N LEU A 103 6.02 11.85 5.42
CA LEU A 103 6.86 10.82 6.06
C LEU A 103 6.72 10.82 7.59
N ARG A 104 6.55 11.99 8.21
CA ARG A 104 6.35 12.11 9.66
C ARG A 104 4.99 11.60 10.10
N GLU A 105 3.94 11.91 9.35
CA GLU A 105 2.57 11.50 9.69
C GLU A 105 2.32 10.01 9.45
N TYR A 106 2.86 9.48 8.35
CA TYR A 106 2.59 8.10 7.91
C TYR A 106 3.89 7.33 7.63
N PRO A 107 4.74 7.06 8.64
CA PRO A 107 6.08 6.52 8.42
C PRO A 107 6.11 5.15 7.72
N ASN A 108 5.05 4.35 7.88
CA ASN A 108 4.98 2.97 7.37
C ASN A 108 3.85 2.73 6.36
N ASP A 109 3.16 3.78 5.90
CA ASP A 109 2.08 3.68 4.92
C ASP A 109 2.38 4.57 3.72
N PHE A 110 2.93 3.97 2.66
CA PHE A 110 3.35 4.72 1.47
C PHE A 110 2.15 5.30 0.72
N SER A 111 1.00 4.63 0.75
CA SER A 111 -0.23 5.13 0.14
C SER A 111 -0.70 6.43 0.81
N MET A 112 -0.69 6.46 2.15
CA MET A 112 -1.00 7.65 2.92
C MET A 112 0.07 8.73 2.81
N GLN A 113 1.36 8.36 2.71
CA GLN A 113 2.43 9.33 2.41
C GLN A 113 2.17 10.06 1.10
N LYS A 114 1.83 9.32 0.03
CA LYS A 114 1.50 9.91 -1.26
C LYS A 114 0.27 10.82 -1.16
N TYR A 115 -0.79 10.35 -0.52
CA TYR A 115 -2.02 11.13 -0.34
C TYR A 115 -1.75 12.44 0.39
N THR A 116 -1.07 12.39 1.53
CA THR A 116 -0.72 13.59 2.31
C THR A 116 0.20 14.52 1.53
N TYR A 117 1.21 13.98 0.82
CA TYR A 117 2.08 14.79 -0.03
C TYR A 117 1.26 15.57 -1.07
N ASP A 118 0.38 14.90 -1.81
CA ASP A 118 -0.41 15.52 -2.87
C ASP A 118 -1.34 16.61 -2.31
N GLN A 119 -1.98 16.36 -1.16
CA GLN A 119 -2.85 17.33 -0.49
C GLN A 119 -2.07 18.56 0.00
N GLN A 120 -0.95 18.33 0.69
CA GLN A 120 -0.13 19.40 1.26
C GLN A 120 0.55 20.21 0.14
N PHE A 121 1.02 19.57 -0.93
CA PHE A 121 1.63 20.22 -2.09
C PHE A 121 0.61 21.10 -2.82
N ALA A 122 -0.59 20.57 -3.13
CA ALA A 122 -1.65 21.35 -3.77
C ALA A 122 -2.07 22.55 -2.93
N ALA A 123 -2.17 22.39 -1.61
CA ALA A 123 -2.49 23.48 -0.70
C ALA A 123 -1.37 24.52 -0.60
N LYS A 124 -0.10 24.09 -0.62
CA LYS A 124 1.06 24.98 -0.66
C LYS A 124 1.08 25.82 -1.94
N GLU A 125 0.85 25.21 -3.10
CA GLU A 125 0.75 25.91 -4.39
C GLU A 125 -0.41 26.92 -4.40
N PHE A 126 -1.57 26.52 -3.86
CA PHE A 126 -2.69 27.44 -3.68
C PHE A 126 -2.29 28.64 -2.83
N MET A 127 -1.70 28.42 -1.64
CA MET A 127 -1.26 29.48 -0.75
C MET A 127 -0.16 30.38 -1.35
N LYS A 128 0.59 29.92 -2.35
CA LYS A 128 1.51 30.79 -3.13
C LYS A 128 0.76 31.74 -4.04
N SER A 129 -0.36 31.31 -4.64
CA SER A 129 -1.15 32.10 -5.61
C SER A 129 -2.14 33.11 -5.02
N VAL A 130 -2.47 33.03 -3.72
CA VAL A 130 -3.50 33.89 -3.12
C VAL A 130 -3.05 35.36 -2.94
N GLU A 131 -4.00 36.29 -3.14
CA GLU A 131 -3.74 37.73 -3.13
C GLU A 131 -3.82 38.38 -1.73
N ASN A 132 -4.79 37.98 -0.90
CA ASN A 132 -5.02 38.63 0.39
C ASN A 132 -3.92 38.26 1.41
N GLN A 133 -2.87 39.09 1.46
CA GLN A 133 -1.69 38.83 2.29
C GLN A 133 -2.00 38.84 3.79
N ALA A 134 -3.01 39.60 4.25
CA ALA A 134 -3.37 39.65 5.66
C ALA A 134 -3.92 38.30 6.13
N VAL A 135 -4.90 37.76 5.39
CA VAL A 135 -5.49 36.43 5.67
C VAL A 135 -4.45 35.32 5.49
N LYS A 136 -3.64 35.39 4.43
CA LYS A 136 -2.54 34.44 4.20
C LYS A 136 -1.58 34.40 5.40
N THR A 137 -1.15 35.56 5.88
CA THR A 137 -0.24 35.66 7.03
C THR A 137 -0.87 35.09 8.29
N GLN A 138 -2.16 35.34 8.52
CA GLN A 138 -2.88 34.76 9.65
C GLN A 138 -2.94 33.23 9.55
N ALA A 139 -3.33 32.68 8.40
CA ALA A 139 -3.41 31.25 8.18
C ALA A 139 -2.05 30.54 8.37
N VAL A 140 -0.96 31.11 7.85
CA VAL A 140 0.41 30.62 8.07
C VAL A 140 0.80 30.66 9.55
N ARG A 141 0.38 31.70 10.29
CA ARG A 141 0.68 31.82 11.72
C ARG A 141 -0.07 30.78 12.55
N GLU A 142 -1.32 30.48 12.20
CA GLU A 142 -2.13 29.48 12.89
C GLU A 142 -1.65 28.06 12.61
N TYR A 143 -1.22 27.78 11.37
CA TYR A 143 -0.85 26.44 10.91
C TYR A 143 0.49 26.44 10.15
N PRO A 144 1.62 26.67 10.83
CA PRO A 144 2.91 26.93 10.15
C PRO A 144 3.42 25.77 9.29
N ASN A 145 3.04 24.53 9.61
CA ASN A 145 3.53 23.32 8.93
C ASN A 145 2.37 22.44 8.41
N ASP A 146 1.19 23.01 8.22
CA ASP A 146 0.03 22.31 7.67
C ASP A 146 -0.65 23.18 6.61
N TYR A 147 -0.19 23.03 5.37
CA TYR A 147 -0.66 23.80 4.22
C TYR A 147 -2.13 23.54 3.92
N SER A 148 -2.62 22.32 4.12
CA SER A 148 -4.03 21.99 3.98
C SER A 148 -4.89 22.82 4.95
N MET A 149 -4.46 22.97 6.20
CA MET A 149 -5.15 23.84 7.17
C MET A 149 -4.94 25.33 6.92
N GLN A 150 -3.79 25.74 6.37
CA GLN A 150 -3.59 27.11 5.89
C GLN A 150 -4.61 27.47 4.80
N LYS A 151 -4.74 26.60 3.78
CA LYS A 151 -5.72 26.76 2.70
C LYS A 151 -7.14 26.83 3.24
N TYR A 152 -7.54 25.88 4.08
CA TYR A 152 -8.87 25.85 4.68
C TYR A 152 -9.18 27.15 5.45
N THR A 153 -8.23 27.61 6.26
CA THR A 153 -8.38 28.85 7.05
C THR A 153 -8.47 30.08 6.15
N TYR A 154 -7.68 30.13 5.08
CA TYR A 154 -7.73 31.21 4.10
C TYR A 154 -9.09 31.24 3.39
N GLU A 155 -9.53 30.10 2.85
CA GLU A 155 -10.79 30.00 2.10
C GLU A 155 -11.98 30.42 2.97
N ARG A 156 -12.03 29.99 4.23
CA ARG A 156 -13.12 30.33 5.17
C ARG A 156 -13.20 31.82 5.53
N GLN A 157 -12.13 32.58 5.36
CA GLN A 157 -12.10 34.01 5.69
C GLN A 157 -12.29 34.92 4.47
N VAL A 158 -12.07 34.39 3.27
CA VAL A 158 -12.19 35.13 2.00
C VAL A 158 -13.50 34.82 1.28
N PHE A 159 -14.02 33.60 1.43
CA PHE A 159 -15.28 33.14 0.84
C PHE A 159 -16.31 32.83 1.92
#